data_AF-A0A1J5GNN6-F1
#
_entry.id   AF-A0A1J5GNN6-F1
#
_cell.length_a   1.000
_cell.length_b   1.000
_cell.length_c   1.000
_cell.angle_alpha   90.00
_cell.angle_beta   90.00
_cell.angle_gamma   90.00
#
_symmetry.space_group_name_H-M   'P 1'
#
loop_
_entity.id
_entity.type
_entity.pdbx_description
1 polymer ?
#
loop_
_entity_poly.entity_id
_entity_poly.type
_entity_poly.pdbx_seq_one_letter_code
_entity_poly.pdbx_strand_id
1 'polypeptide(L)' 'MDAKMTELLTPQCKKLEALLVEVPSLKTRWNISFSSAWNIALKTVRAEYSKIEFPNSWQFSSDLEPMLSDRFWQEVE' A
#
# COMPACT_ATOMS: atom_id res chain seq x y z
N MET A 1 -7.87 -13.36 -2.54
CA MET A 1 -6.94 -12.66 -3.45
C MET A 1 -6.21 -13.65 -4.37
N ASP A 2 -5.94 -13.31 -5.64
CA ASP A 2 -5.26 -14.20 -6.62
C ASP A 2 -3.75 -14.32 -6.36
N ALA A 3 -3.17 -15.51 -6.58
CA ALA A 3 -1.74 -15.79 -6.36
C ALA A 3 -0.80 -14.83 -7.13
N LYS A 4 -1.26 -14.34 -8.28
CA LYS A 4 -0.55 -13.39 -9.14
C LYS A 4 -0.41 -12.00 -8.50
N MET A 5 -1.37 -11.58 -7.68
CA MET A 5 -1.31 -10.28 -7.00
C MET A 5 -0.33 -10.32 -5.83
N THR A 6 -0.29 -11.43 -5.09
CA THR A 6 0.69 -11.64 -4.01
C THR A 6 2.12 -11.63 -4.55
N GLU A 7 2.37 -12.29 -5.68
CA GLU A 7 3.69 -12.33 -6.33
C GLU A 7 4.19 -10.93 -6.76
N LEU A 8 3.28 -10.02 -7.13
CA LEU A 8 3.63 -8.65 -7.54
C LEU A 8 3.81 -7.69 -6.36
N LEU A 9 3.13 -7.93 -5.24
CA LEU A 9 3.15 -7.03 -4.09
C LEU A 9 4.33 -7.29 -3.15
N THR A 10 4.65 -8.57 -2.90
CA THR A 10 5.75 -8.98 -1.99
C THR A 10 7.11 -8.37 -2.38
N PRO A 11 7.52 -8.31 -3.66
CA PRO A 11 8.78 -7.66 -4.04
C PRO A 11 8.78 -6.15 -3.78
N GLN A 12 7.63 -5.48 -3.86
CA GLN A 12 7.51 -4.05 -3.61
C GLN A 12 7.61 -3.75 -2.12
N CYS A 13 6.93 -4.52 -1.28
CA CYS A 13 7.02 -4.39 0.17
C CYS A 13 8.45 -4.63 0.68
N LYS A 14 9.14 -5.65 0.18
CA LYS A 14 10.55 -5.92 0.54
C LYS A 14 11.50 -4.79 0.17
N LYS A 15 11.31 -4.18 -1.01
CA LYS A 15 12.12 -3.01 -1.42
C LYS A 15 11.87 -1.81 -0.53
N LEU A 16 10.61 -1.57 -0.18
CA LEU A 16 10.23 -0.49 0.71
C LEU A 16 10.80 -0.70 2.12
N GLU A 17 10.73 -1.93 2.63
CA GLU A 17 11.32 -2.32 3.92
C GLU A 17 12.84 -2.06 3.92
N ALA A 18 13.57 -2.53 2.90
CA ALA A 18 15.01 -2.28 2.78
C ALA A 18 15.35 -0.78 2.78
N LEU A 19 14.61 0.02 2.01
CA LEU A 19 14.79 1.48 1.96
C LEU A 19 14.54 2.17 3.31
N LEU A 20 13.56 1.68 4.07
CA LEU A 20 13.25 2.21 5.41
C LEU A 20 14.27 1.76 6.47
N VAL A 21 14.96 0.63 6.26
CA VAL A 21 16.11 0.21 7.08
C VAL A 21 17.32 1.08 6.79
N GLU A 22 17.63 1.34 5.51
CA GLU A 22 18.76 2.18 5.11
C GLU A 22 18.58 3.65 5.52
N VAL A 23 17.35 4.14 5.49
CA VAL A 23 17.04 5.55 5.81
C VAL A 23 15.90 5.63 6.85
N PRO A 24 16.19 5.43 8.15
CA PRO A 24 15.17 5.40 9.20
C PRO A 24 14.36 6.69 9.34
N SER A 25 14.91 7.84 8.94
CA SER A 25 14.21 9.12 8.95
C SER A 25 12.98 9.12 8.05
N LEU A 26 12.92 8.25 7.03
CA LEU A 26 11.74 8.10 6.18
C LEU A 26 10.54 7.50 6.93
N LYS A 27 10.77 6.70 7.97
CA LYS A 27 9.69 6.19 8.85
C LYS A 27 8.92 7.33 9.49
N THR A 28 9.59 8.43 9.85
CA THR A 28 8.94 9.61 10.46
C THR A 28 7.97 10.33 9.51
N ARG A 29 8.15 10.15 8.20
CA ARG A 29 7.31 10.74 7.15
C ARG A 29 6.22 9.82 6.65
N TRP A 30 6.16 8.59 7.15
CA TRP A 30 5.30 7.52 6.67
C TRP A 30 3.85 7.97 6.46
N ASN A 31 3.21 8.51 7.49
CA ASN A 31 1.79 8.88 7.44
C ASN A 31 1.48 9.91 6.33
N ILE A 32 2.39 10.87 6.12
CA ILE A 32 2.25 11.91 5.09
C ILE A 32 2.44 11.28 3.70
N SER A 33 3.51 10.50 3.54
CA SER A 33 3.83 9.82 2.28
C SER A 33 2.73 8.83 1.88
N PHE A 34 2.21 8.07 2.84
CA PHE A 34 1.15 7.09 2.62
C PHE A 34 -0.14 7.76 2.14
N SER A 35 -0.59 8.81 2.81
CA SER A 35 -1.79 9.56 2.42
C SER A 35 -1.68 10.12 1.00
N SER A 36 -0.49 10.62 0.63
CA SER A 36 -0.21 11.09 -0.73
C SER A 36 -0.25 9.94 -1.74
N ALA A 37 0.43 8.83 -1.44
CA ALA A 37 0.48 7.65 -2.29
C ALA A 37 -0.91 7.04 -2.54
N TRP A 38 -1.74 6.93 -1.49
CA TRP A 38 -3.12 6.47 -1.61
C TRP A 38 -3.94 7.34 -2.54
N ASN A 39 -3.87 8.67 -2.40
CA ASN A 39 -4.60 9.60 -3.27
C ASN A 39 -4.16 9.50 -4.74
N ILE A 40 -2.87 9.27 -4.98
CA ILE A 40 -2.35 9.05 -6.34
C ILE A 40 -2.90 7.73 -6.90
N ALA A 41 -2.78 6.63 -6.14
CA ALA A 41 -3.28 5.33 -6.56
C ALA A 41 -4.79 5.35 -6.83
N LEU A 42 -5.57 5.96 -5.93
CA LEU A 42 -7.02 6.10 -6.06
C LEU A 42 -7.42 6.87 -7.32
N LYS A 43 -6.71 7.95 -7.64
CA LYS A 43 -6.94 8.70 -8.89
C LYS A 43 -6.65 7.85 -10.13
N THR A 44 -5.55 7.10 -10.13
CA THR A 44 -5.17 6.23 -11.25
C THR A 44 -6.22 5.14 -11.47
N VAL A 45 -6.59 4.40 -10.43
CA VAL A 45 -7.57 3.31 -10.58
C VAL A 45 -8.97 3.81 -10.91
N ARG A 46 -9.38 4.98 -10.40
CA ARG A 46 -10.67 5.59 -10.80
C ARG A 46 -10.69 6.01 -12.26
N ALA A 47 -9.55 6.45 -12.81
CA ALA A 47 -9.45 6.79 -14.22
C ALA A 47 -9.53 5.54 -15.12
N GLU A 48 -8.89 4.44 -14.71
CA GLU A 48 -8.90 3.18 -15.46
C GLU A 48 -10.21 2.41 -15.33
N TYR A 49 -10.85 2.47 -14.16
CA TYR A 49 -12.04 1.69 -13.81
C TYR A 49 -13.21 2.59 -13.40
N SER A 50 -13.68 3.41 -14.34
CA SER A 50 -14.75 4.40 -14.11
C SER A 50 -16.10 3.81 -13.68
N LYS A 51 -16.32 2.51 -13.85
CA LYS A 51 -17.55 1.79 -13.49
C LYS A 51 -17.55 1.21 -12.08
N ILE A 52 -16.41 1.25 -11.39
CA ILE A 52 -16.28 0.69 -10.04
C ILE A 52 -16.28 1.85 -9.04
N GLU A 53 -17.11 1.74 -8.01
CA GLU A 53 -17.06 2.66 -6.88
C GLU A 53 -15.93 2.27 -5.94
N PHE A 54 -14.96 3.18 -5.78
CA PHE A 54 -13.87 3.02 -4.83
C PHE A 54 -14.11 3.90 -3.60
N PRO A 55 -13.76 3.42 -2.39
CA PRO A 55 -13.90 4.21 -1.18
C PRO A 55 -13.08 5.50 -1.26
N ASN A 56 -13.59 6.57 -0.66
CA ASN A 56 -12.93 7.88 -0.65
C ASN A 56 -11.71 7.92 0.29
N SER A 57 -11.63 6.99 1.23
CA SER A 57 -10.53 6.88 2.20
C SER A 57 -10.06 5.43 2.31
N TRP A 58 -8.80 5.27 2.71
CA TRP A 58 -8.26 3.97 3.10
C TRP A 58 -9.09 3.36 4.23
N GLN A 59 -9.45 2.09 4.11
CA GLN A 59 -10.34 1.38 5.05
C GLN A 59 -9.60 0.47 6.03
N PHE A 60 -8.29 0.28 5.83
CA PHE A 60 -7.47 -0.64 6.64
C PHE A 60 -6.50 0.15 7.52
N SER A 61 -5.69 -0.56 8.32
CA SER A 61 -4.59 0.11 9.02
C SER A 61 -3.63 0.75 8.02
N SER A 62 -3.19 1.97 8.31
CA SER A 62 -2.11 2.66 7.60
C SER A 62 -0.79 2.57 8.35
N ASP A 63 -0.68 1.73 9.37
CA ASP A 63 0.55 1.56 10.13
C ASP A 63 1.61 0.89 9.26
N LEU A 64 2.85 1.34 9.41
CA LEU A 64 3.96 0.90 8.57
C LEU A 64 4.21 -0.62 8.70
N GLU A 65 4.32 -1.11 9.93
CA GLU A 65 4.73 -2.50 10.20
C GLU A 65 3.68 -3.52 9.69
N PRO A 66 2.37 -3.34 9.93
CA PRO A 66 1.36 -4.21 9.31
C PRO A 66 1.40 -4.16 7.79
N MET A 67 1.58 -2.99 7.19
CA MET A 67 1.49 -2.84 5.74
C MET A 67 2.67 -3.46 4.97
N LEU A 68 3.84 -3.57 5.62
CA LEU A 68 5.00 -4.28 5.09
C LEU A 68 4.87 -5.81 5.21
N SER A 69 3.92 -6.31 6.01
CA SER A 69 3.70 -7.74 6.19
C SER A 69 2.87 -8.33 5.05
N ASP A 70 3.35 -9.43 4.47
CA ASP A 70 2.59 -10.20 3.47
C ASP A 70 1.22 -10.68 4.01
N ARG A 71 1.08 -10.82 5.35
CA ARG A 71 -0.17 -11.26 5.98
C ARG A 71 -1.29 -10.22 5.90
N PHE A 72 -0.97 -8.93 6.01
CA PHE A 72 -1.96 -7.85 5.94
C PHE A 72 -2.74 -7.88 4.62
N TRP A 73 -2.07 -8.27 3.54
CA TRP A 73 -2.64 -8.33 2.21
C TRP A 73 -3.38 -9.65 1.92
N GLN A 74 -3.24 -10.65 2.79
CA GLN A 74 -3.94 -11.94 2.66
C GLN A 74 -5.33 -11.94 3.31
N GLU A 75 -5.60 -11.00 4.23
CA GLU A 75 -6.86 -10.93 4.99
C GLU A 75 -8.00 -10.18 4.28
N VAL A 76 -7.78 -9.70 3.06
CA VAL A 76 -8.84 -9.08 2.25
C VAL A 76 -9.61 -10.17 1.48
N GLU A 77 -10.62 -10.75 2.14
CA GLU A 77 -11.69 -11.57 1.53
C GLU A 77 -12.85 -10.71 1.00
#